data_AF-A0A7G4A2G7-F1
#
_entry.id   AF-A0A7G4A2G7-F1
#
_cell.length_a   1.000
_cell.length_b   1.000
_cell.length_c   1.000
_cell.angle_alpha   90.00
_cell.angle_beta   90.00
_cell.angle_gamma   90.00
#
_symmetry.space_group_name_H-M   'P 1'
#
loop_
_entity.id
_entity.type
_entity.pdbx_description
1 polymer ?
#
loop_
_entity_poly.entity_id
_entity_poly.type
_entity_poly.pdbx_seq_one_letter_code
_entity_poly.pdbx_strand_id
1 'polypeptide(L)' 'MDLILLIVLIVLLLAVLPTWPYSSGWGYYPSGGVGLILVILILVLLLRGGGP' A
#
# COMPACT_ATOMS: atom_id res chain seq x y z
N MET A 1 -26.51 -2.60 -17.43
CA MET A 1 -25.64 -3.72 -17.02
C MET A 1 -24.28 -3.62 -17.74
N ASP A 2 -24.25 -2.98 -18.91
CA ASP A 2 -23.05 -2.89 -19.76
C ASP A 2 -22.17 -1.66 -19.49
N LEU A 3 -22.75 -0.54 -19.04
CA LEU A 3 -22.00 0.68 -18.73
C LEU A 3 -21.03 0.50 -17.56
N ILE A 4 -21.44 -0.24 -16.54
CA ILE A 4 -20.60 -0.50 -15.36
C ILE A 4 -19.37 -1.32 -15.77
N LEU A 5 -19.54 -2.35 -16.60
CA LEU A 5 -18.44 -3.15 -17.13
C LEU A 5 -17.50 -2.30 -18.01
N LEU A 6 -18.05 -1.43 -18.84
CA LEU A 6 -17.26 -0.51 -19.67
C LEU A 6 -16.42 0.45 -18.81
N ILE A 7 -17.01 1.03 -17.75
CA ILE A 7 -16.30 1.90 -16.81
C ILE A 7 -15.17 1.13 -16.11
N VAL A 8 -15.44 -0.08 -15.62
CA VAL A 8 -14.43 -0.94 -14.97
C VAL A 8 -13.28 -1.25 -15.93
N LEU A 9 -13.58 -1.59 -17.18
CA LEU A 9 -12.57 -1.87 -18.20
C LEU A 9 -11.69 -0.64 -18.48
N ILE A 10 -12.28 0.55 -18.60
CA ILE A 10 -11.53 1.79 -18.79
C ILE A 10 -10.61 2.07 -17.59
N VAL A 11 -11.10 1.88 -16.36
CA VAL A 11 -10.30 2.05 -15.14
C VAL A 11 -9.13 1.06 -15.10
N LEU A 12 -9.36 -0.21 -15.46
CA LEU A 12 -8.30 -1.23 -15.52
C LEU A 12 -7.22 -0.87 -16.56
N LEU A 13 -7.62 -0.38 -17.73
CA LEU A 13 -6.67 0.07 -18.76
C LEU A 13 -5.81 1.25 -18.25
N LEU A 14 -6.42 2.24 -17.60
CA LEU A 14 -5.69 3.38 -17.02
C LEU A 14 -4.76 2.98 -15.86
N ALA A 15 -5.14 1.98 -15.07
CA ALA A 15 -4.34 1.48 -13.96
C ALA A 15 -3.08 0.73 -14.41
N VAL A 16 -3.12 0.07 -15.59
CA VAL A 16 -1.98 -0.67 -16.16
C VAL A 16 -0.98 0.26 -16.87
N LEU A 17 -1.38 1.48 -17.24
CA LEU A 17 -0.45 2.43 -17.85
C LEU A 17 0.63 2.84 -16.84
N PRO A 18 1.93 2.76 -17.20
CA PRO A 18 3.03 3.25 -16.36
C PRO A 18 3.16 4.79 -16.45
N THR A 19 2.03 5.50 -16.47
CA THR A 19 1.93 6.97 -16.55
C THR A 19 1.68 7.61 -15.20
N TRP A 20 1.33 6.83 -14.17
CA TRP A 20 1.26 7.33 -12.81
C TRP A 20 2.70 7.56 -12.36
N PRO A 21 3.09 8.80 -12.02
CA PRO A 21 4.37 9.00 -11.39
C PRO A 21 4.36 8.18 -10.10
N TYR A 22 5.15 7.10 -10.06
CA TYR A 22 5.58 6.56 -8.78
C TYR A 22 6.23 7.73 -8.09
N SER A 23 5.57 8.28 -7.08
CA SER A 23 6.00 9.54 -6.53
C SER A 23 7.37 9.32 -5.89
N SER A 24 8.39 9.80 -6.60
CA SER A 24 9.76 9.96 -6.14
C SER A 24 9.86 10.96 -4.98
N GLY A 25 8.73 11.57 -4.60
CA GLY A 25 8.53 12.38 -3.40
C GLY A 25 8.03 11.61 -2.17
N TRP A 26 7.80 10.29 -2.21
CA TRP A 26 7.60 9.46 -0.99
C TRP A 26 8.96 9.06 -0.42
N GLY A 27 9.96 9.95 -0.51
CA GLY A 27 11.22 9.80 0.19
C GLY A 27 10.90 9.52 1.65
N TYR A 28 11.03 8.26 2.07
CA TYR A 28 10.93 7.81 3.45
C TYR A 28 9.73 8.28 4.33
N TYR A 29 8.72 8.98 3.84
CA TYR A 29 7.48 9.36 4.56
C TYR A 29 6.45 9.74 3.50
N PRO A 30 5.30 9.04 3.36
CA PRO A 30 4.38 8.41 4.33
C PRO A 30 4.44 6.88 4.45
N SER A 31 5.22 6.18 3.61
CA SER A 31 5.45 4.73 3.74
C SER A 31 6.37 4.40 4.93
N GLY A 32 7.32 5.28 5.28
CA GLY A 32 8.18 5.10 6.44
C GLY A 32 7.45 5.19 7.78
N GLY A 33 6.42 6.02 7.90
CA GLY A 33 5.60 6.08 9.11
C GLY A 33 4.80 4.79 9.34
N VAL A 34 4.10 4.32 8.31
CA VAL A 34 3.35 3.06 8.37
C VAL A 34 4.30 1.86 8.55
N GLY A 35 5.42 1.83 7.82
CA GLY A 35 6.45 0.81 7.96
C GLY A 35 7.08 0.79 9.35
N LEU A 36 7.39 1.96 9.92
CA LEU A 36 7.91 2.09 11.28
C LEU A 36 6.88 1.61 12.31
N ILE A 37 5.61 1.97 12.15
CA ILE A 37 4.53 1.50 13.03
C ILE A 37 4.42 -0.03 12.96
N LEU A 38 4.46 -0.62 11.76
CA LEU A 38 4.42 -2.07 11.57
C LEU A 38 5.62 -2.77 12.22
N VAL A 39 6.83 -2.23 12.07
CA VAL A 39 8.05 -2.76 12.70
C VAL A 39 7.94 -2.69 14.23
N ILE A 40 7.46 -1.58 14.78
CA ILE A 40 7.22 -1.43 16.23
C ILE A 40 6.21 -2.47 16.70
N LEU A 41 5.11 -2.68 15.97
CA LEU A 41 4.09 -3.66 16.32
C LEU A 41 4.65 -5.08 16.36
N ILE A 42 5.45 -5.46 15.35
CA ILE A 42 6.10 -6.76 15.26
C ILE A 42 7.06 -6.96 16.44
N LEU A 43 7.87 -5.95 16.77
CA LEU A 43 8.77 -6.01 17.93
C LEU A 43 7.99 -6.19 19.23
N VAL A 44 6.90 -5.43 19.44
CA VAL A 44 6.05 -5.58 20.63
C VAL A 44 5.45 -6.98 20.70
N LEU A 45 4.96 -7.55 19.61
CA LEU A 45 4.41 -8.90 19.57
C LEU A 45 5.48 -9.96 19.83
N LEU A 46 6.68 -9.81 19.26
CA LEU A 46 7.78 -10.75 19.43
C LEU A 46 8.33 -10.71 20.88
N LEU A 47 8.45 -9.51 21.46
CA LEU A 47 8.87 -9.33 22.85
C LEU A 47 7.79 -9.77 23.84
N ARG A 48 6.51 -9.67 23.48
CA ARG A 48 5.37 -10.15 24.31
C ARG A 48 5.13 -11.65 24.17
N GLY A 49 5.50 -12.26 23.05
CA GLY A 49 5.31 -13.69 22.74
C GLY A 49 6.36 -14.64 23.33
N GLY A 50 7.27 -14.14 24.17
CA GLY A 50 8.32 -14.91 24.84
C GLY A 50 8.03 -15.21 26.32
N GLY A 51 6.80 -15.61 26.66
CA GLY A 51 6.47 -16.08 28.00
C GLY A 51 5.54 -17.29 27.94
N PRO A 52 5.67 -18.27 28.86
CA PRO A 52 4.78 -19.43 28.95
C PRO A 52 3.31 -19.05 29.12
#